data_AF-A0A847XPZ0-F1
#
_entry.id   AF-A0A847XPZ0-F1
#
_cell.length_a   1.000
_cell.length_b   1.000
_cell.length_c   1.000
_cell.angle_alpha   90.00
_cell.angle_beta   90.00
_cell.angle_gamma   90.00
#
_symmetry.space_group_name_H-M   'P 1'
#
loop_
_entity.id
_entity.type
_entity.pdbx_description
1 polymer ?
#
loop_
_entity_poly.entity_id
_entity_poly.type
_entity_poly.pdbx_seq_one_letter_code
_entity_poly.pdbx_strand_id
1 'polypeptide(L)'
;MDDVRNIKLTVISWDSYARMFRRAANEISDISLELFSPKKLEKSEEEIQKALKSLRNADIVFFYRSSETCWETLESEIKLWNNKKPVISTGHDPSSWLQSTVKPDIVATCFLYMTHGGLENYKNLLRYILHSLFDIGIIPPSPAENPWQGIYHPLSNVVFNEKDAYLDWYTKKETCNDYIGILFARHYLLTDNTEMIDALISDFEQIGIGVIPVFTYSVKDKNLGSLSGKEVIEKY
;
A
#
# COMPACT_ATOMS: atom_id res chain seq x y z
N MET A 1 5.51 32.53 15.58
CA MET A 1 5.21 31.89 14.28
C MET A 1 6.38 30.97 14.04
N ASP A 2 6.27 29.74 14.54
CA ASP A 2 7.27 28.73 14.28
C ASP A 2 7.19 28.41 12.78
N ASP A 3 8.33 28.52 12.12
CA ASP A 3 8.50 28.20 10.71
C ASP A 3 8.11 26.72 10.56
N VAL A 4 6.95 26.45 9.94
CA VAL A 4 6.44 25.07 9.79
C VAL A 4 7.45 24.33 8.92
N ARG A 5 8.32 23.55 9.58
CA ARG A 5 9.38 22.81 8.89
C ARG A 5 8.72 21.73 8.06
N ASN A 6 8.63 21.97 6.76
CA ASN A 6 8.17 20.97 5.80
C ASN A 6 9.22 19.86 5.65
N ILE A 7 8.91 18.67 6.17
CA ILE A 7 9.81 17.53 6.24
C ILE A 7 9.91 16.85 4.87
N LYS A 8 11.12 16.76 4.33
CA LYS A 8 11.37 16.12 3.03
C LYS A 8 11.48 14.60 3.19
N LEU A 9 10.48 13.89 2.69
CA LEU A 9 10.41 12.44 2.65
C LEU A 9 10.73 11.94 1.24
N THR A 10 11.80 11.16 1.10
CA THR A 10 12.05 10.38 -0.13
C THR A 10 11.62 8.94 0.08
N VAL A 11 10.72 8.46 -0.77
CA VAL A 11 10.23 7.08 -0.75
C VAL A 11 10.72 6.35 -2.00
N ILE A 12 11.31 5.17 -1.82
CA ILE A 12 11.62 4.23 -2.90
C ILE A 12 10.84 2.94 -2.65
N SER A 13 9.86 2.65 -3.50
CA SER A 13 8.94 1.52 -3.34
C SER A 13 8.40 1.03 -4.68
N TRP A 14 7.75 -0.13 -4.70
CA TRP A 14 6.98 -0.54 -5.89
C TRP A 14 5.91 0.48 -6.30
N ASP A 15 5.64 0.56 -7.60
CA ASP A 15 4.65 1.48 -8.17
C ASP A 15 3.24 1.29 -7.57
N SER A 16 2.91 0.06 -7.12
CA SER A 16 1.64 -0.26 -6.46
C SER A 16 1.40 0.55 -5.18
N TYR A 17 2.45 0.98 -4.48
CA TYR A 17 2.33 1.79 -3.27
C TYR A 17 2.34 3.30 -3.54
N ALA A 18 2.80 3.72 -4.72
CA ALA A 18 3.02 5.13 -5.03
C ALA A 18 1.71 5.95 -5.00
N ARG A 19 0.59 5.39 -5.49
CA ARG A 19 -0.72 6.07 -5.48
C ARG A 19 -1.14 6.43 -4.06
N MET A 20 -0.98 5.52 -3.10
CA MET A 20 -1.39 5.74 -1.71
C MET A 20 -0.49 6.75 -1.00
N PHE A 21 0.83 6.67 -1.18
CA PHE A 21 1.74 7.67 -0.64
C PHE A 21 1.42 9.08 -1.17
N ARG A 22 1.16 9.24 -2.47
CA ARG A 22 0.80 10.55 -3.06
C ARG A 22 -0.50 11.09 -2.49
N ARG A 23 -1.55 10.26 -2.43
CA ARG A 23 -2.85 10.68 -1.88
C ARG A 23 -2.73 11.09 -0.41
N ALA A 24 -2.04 10.30 0.40
CA ALA A 24 -1.86 10.59 1.81
C ALA A 24 -1.03 11.86 2.03
N ALA A 25 0.07 12.05 1.29
CA ALA A 25 0.91 13.24 1.42
C ALA A 25 0.19 14.52 0.99
N ASN A 26 -0.73 14.47 0.02
CA ASN A 26 -1.54 15.62 -0.36
C ASN A 26 -2.47 16.12 0.77
N GLU A 27 -2.76 15.28 1.77
CA GLU A 27 -3.58 15.64 2.95
C GLU A 27 -2.74 15.97 4.19
N ILE A 28 -1.41 16.01 4.08
CA ILE A 28 -0.48 16.28 5.20
C ILE A 28 0.45 17.43 4.82
N SER A 29 0.21 18.60 5.40
CA SER A 29 0.94 19.84 5.09
C SER A 29 2.41 19.82 5.50
N ASP A 30 2.78 19.00 6.48
CA ASP A 30 4.11 18.98 7.07
C ASP A 30 5.11 18.07 6.33
N ILE A 31 4.69 17.44 5.23
CA ILE A 31 5.54 16.56 4.40
C ILE A 31 5.62 17.04 2.95
N SER A 32 6.85 17.06 2.42
CA SER A 32 7.13 17.10 0.99
C SER A 32 7.60 15.72 0.53
N LEU A 33 6.90 15.14 -0.43
CA LEU A 33 7.10 13.76 -0.85
C LEU A 33 7.74 13.66 -2.24
N GLU A 34 8.87 12.97 -2.31
CA GLU A 34 9.49 12.49 -3.55
C GLU A 34 9.39 10.96 -3.62
N LEU A 35 9.00 10.43 -4.76
CA LEU A 35 8.67 9.00 -4.94
C LEU A 35 9.37 8.42 -6.16
N PHE A 36 10.09 7.31 -5.96
CA PHE A 36 10.78 6.58 -7.01
C PHE A 36 10.39 5.10 -7.00
N SER A 37 10.35 4.50 -8.20
CA SER A 37 10.11 3.05 -8.38
C SER A 37 11.41 2.35 -8.75
N PRO A 38 11.83 1.30 -8.02
CA PRO A 38 13.02 0.52 -8.35
C PRO A 38 13.08 0.10 -9.82
N LYS A 39 11.95 -0.35 -10.39
CA LYS A 39 11.84 -0.74 -11.81
C LYS A 39 12.13 0.39 -12.80
N LYS A 40 11.85 1.65 -12.43
CA LYS A 40 12.17 2.82 -13.26
C LYS A 40 13.63 3.22 -13.11
N LEU A 41 14.15 3.13 -11.88
CA LEU A 41 15.56 3.41 -11.58
C LEU A 41 16.49 2.50 -12.38
N GLU A 42 16.22 1.19 -12.43
CA GLU A 42 17.04 0.25 -13.21
C GLU A 42 17.10 0.55 -14.72
N LYS A 43 16.09 1.26 -15.26
CA LYS A 43 15.97 1.50 -16.70
C LYS A 43 16.63 2.81 -17.14
N SER A 44 17.03 3.66 -16.20
CA SER A 44 17.49 5.01 -16.51
C SER A 44 18.50 5.51 -15.48
N GLU A 45 19.72 5.74 -15.95
CA GLU A 45 20.77 6.40 -15.15
C GLU A 45 20.32 7.79 -14.69
N GLU A 46 19.59 8.53 -15.53
CA GLU A 46 19.04 9.84 -15.17
C GLU A 46 18.10 9.74 -13.97
N GLU A 47 17.25 8.72 -13.93
CA GLU A 47 16.33 8.49 -12.82
C GLU A 47 17.06 8.08 -11.54
N ILE A 48 18.13 7.26 -11.64
CA ILE A 48 19.01 6.97 -10.50
C ILE A 48 19.64 8.25 -9.96
N GLN A 49 20.18 9.12 -10.82
CA GLN A 49 20.80 10.37 -10.38
C GLN A 49 19.78 11.32 -9.72
N LYS A 50 18.54 11.36 -10.21
CA LYS A 50 17.44 12.09 -9.54
C LYS A 50 17.14 11.51 -8.16
N ALA A 51 17.04 10.19 -8.05
CA ALA A 51 16.79 9.53 -6.77
C ALA A 51 17.93 9.80 -5.76
N LEU A 52 19.19 9.66 -6.17
CA LEU A 52 20.36 9.97 -5.32
C LEU A 52 20.37 11.43 -4.86
N LYS A 53 20.03 12.37 -5.75
CA LYS A 53 19.87 13.78 -5.39
C LYS A 53 18.75 13.98 -4.36
N SER A 54 17.62 13.29 -4.54
CA SER A 54 16.51 13.34 -3.57
C SER A 54 16.92 12.81 -2.21
N LEU A 55 17.57 11.63 -2.15
CA LEU A 55 18.09 11.03 -0.93
C LEU A 55 19.02 12.01 -0.18
N ARG A 56 19.98 12.62 -0.88
CA ARG A 56 20.91 13.60 -0.29
C ARG A 56 20.21 14.83 0.31
N ASN A 57 19.07 15.22 -0.23
CA ASN A 57 18.29 16.38 0.23
C ASN A 57 17.17 16.03 1.22
N ALA A 58 16.89 14.75 1.43
CA ALA A 58 15.81 14.30 2.31
C ALA A 58 16.16 14.51 3.79
N ASP A 59 15.12 14.79 4.58
CA ASP A 59 15.13 14.70 6.04
C ASP A 59 14.89 13.26 6.50
N ILE A 60 14.10 12.49 5.73
CA ILE A 60 13.77 11.08 6.00
C ILE A 60 13.80 10.30 4.69
N VAL A 61 14.26 9.06 4.78
CA VAL A 61 14.17 8.08 3.69
C VAL A 61 13.29 6.90 4.11
N PHE A 62 12.40 6.49 3.22
CA PHE A 62 11.59 5.29 3.36
C PHE A 62 11.84 4.34 2.20
N PHE A 63 12.24 3.11 2.51
CA PHE A 63 12.43 2.06 1.52
C PHE A 63 11.41 0.94 1.72
N TYR A 64 10.82 0.50 0.61
CA TYR A 64 10.23 -0.82 0.51
C TYR A 64 11.17 -1.65 -0.37
N ARG A 65 12.07 -2.39 0.28
CA ARG A 65 13.12 -3.18 -0.36
C ARG A 65 12.51 -4.32 -1.16
N SER A 66 12.91 -4.37 -2.42
CA SER A 66 12.52 -5.38 -3.39
C SER A 66 13.75 -6.17 -3.86
N SER A 67 13.91 -6.59 -5.11
CA SER A 67 15.05 -7.45 -5.54
C SER A 67 15.92 -6.82 -6.63
N GLU A 68 15.59 -5.62 -7.07
CA GLU A 68 16.24 -4.86 -8.12
C GLU A 68 17.72 -4.53 -7.78
N THR A 69 18.55 -4.40 -8.80
CA THR A 69 19.98 -4.11 -8.70
C THR A 69 20.28 -2.67 -8.32
N CYS A 70 19.36 -1.73 -8.60
CA CYS A 70 19.51 -0.33 -8.23
C CYS A 70 19.74 -0.12 -6.72
N TRP A 71 19.28 -1.06 -5.89
CA TRP A 71 19.42 -1.01 -4.44
C TRP A 71 20.88 -0.99 -3.97
N GLU A 72 21.82 -1.63 -4.67
CA GLU A 72 23.24 -1.58 -4.30
C GLU A 72 23.79 -0.15 -4.34
N THR A 73 23.38 0.61 -5.35
CA THR A 73 23.77 2.02 -5.53
C THR A 73 23.11 2.89 -4.46
N LEU A 74 21.81 2.71 -4.23
CA LEU A 74 21.06 3.47 -3.23
C LEU A 74 21.59 3.22 -1.82
N GLU A 75 21.82 1.96 -1.44
CA GLU A 75 22.34 1.57 -0.12
C GLU A 75 23.78 2.07 0.08
N SER A 76 24.61 2.08 -0.97
CA SER A 76 25.95 2.65 -0.91
C SER A 76 25.93 4.14 -0.58
N GLU A 77 25.01 4.90 -1.18
CA GLU A 77 24.80 6.32 -0.85
C GLU A 77 24.35 6.51 0.60
N ILE A 78 23.39 5.72 1.07
CA ILE A 78 22.90 5.79 2.47
C ILE A 78 24.04 5.52 3.47
N LYS A 79 24.90 4.54 3.19
CA LYS A 79 26.03 4.18 4.08
C LYS A 79 27.00 5.35 4.29
N LEU A 80 27.18 6.22 3.28
CA LEU A 80 28.03 7.41 3.41
C LEU A 80 27.54 8.39 4.47
N TRP A 81 26.25 8.34 4.82
CA TRP A 81 25.67 9.25 5.81
C TRP A 81 26.03 8.88 7.24
N ASN A 82 26.57 7.67 7.49
CA ASN A 82 26.95 7.18 8.81
C ASN A 82 25.83 7.39 9.85
N ASN A 83 24.60 6.99 9.50
CA ASN A 83 23.39 7.07 10.31
C ASN A 83 22.98 8.50 10.76
N LYS A 84 23.46 9.55 10.10
CA LYS A 84 23.09 10.95 10.40
C LYS A 84 21.65 11.31 10.02
N LYS A 85 20.99 10.49 9.20
CA LYS A 85 19.61 10.70 8.76
C LYS A 85 18.76 9.46 9.06
N PRO A 86 17.49 9.62 9.42
CA PRO A 86 16.58 8.51 9.62
C PRO A 86 16.27 7.81 8.29
N VAL A 87 16.43 6.49 8.32
CA VAL A 87 16.08 5.56 7.24
C VAL A 87 15.14 4.52 7.82
N ILE A 88 13.95 4.41 7.23
CA ILE A 88 12.99 3.35 7.52
C ILE A 88 13.05 2.39 6.33
N SER A 89 13.69 1.24 6.51
CA SER A 89 13.76 0.20 5.50
C SER A 89 12.80 -0.92 5.87
N THR A 90 11.85 -1.19 4.98
CA THR A 90 10.87 -2.26 5.08
C THR A 90 10.99 -3.18 3.87
N GLY A 91 10.23 -4.26 3.82
CA GLY A 91 10.21 -5.19 2.69
C GLY A 91 9.62 -6.53 3.09
N HIS A 92 9.39 -7.39 2.10
CA HIS A 92 8.88 -8.74 2.34
C HIS A 92 9.85 -9.60 3.16
N ASP A 93 11.16 -9.44 2.94
CA ASP A 93 12.19 -10.11 3.72
C ASP A 93 12.54 -9.26 4.97
N PRO A 94 12.33 -9.77 6.19
CA PRO A 94 12.70 -9.08 7.42
C PRO A 94 14.19 -8.70 7.50
N SER A 95 15.07 -9.39 6.77
CA SER A 95 16.50 -9.02 6.70
C SER A 95 16.71 -7.59 6.17
N SER A 96 15.80 -7.12 5.31
CA SER A 96 15.83 -5.77 4.75
C SER A 96 15.61 -4.69 5.81
N TRP A 97 14.99 -5.04 6.94
CA TRP A 97 14.65 -4.10 7.99
C TRP A 97 15.88 -3.69 8.80
N LEU A 98 16.92 -4.52 8.80
CA LEU A 98 18.21 -4.27 9.47
C LEU A 98 18.97 -3.06 8.90
N GLN A 99 18.61 -2.59 7.71
CA GLN A 99 19.17 -1.37 7.11
C GLN A 99 18.55 -0.09 7.67
N SER A 100 17.52 -0.20 8.52
CA SER A 100 16.90 0.95 9.16
C SER A 100 17.83 1.57 10.21
N THR A 101 17.81 2.90 10.31
CA THR A 101 18.57 3.65 11.34
C THR A 101 17.68 4.11 12.50
N VAL A 102 16.39 3.80 12.45
CA VAL A 102 15.40 4.09 13.50
C VAL A 102 15.14 2.87 14.39
N LYS A 103 14.39 3.05 15.49
CA LYS A 103 14.02 1.95 16.39
C LYS A 103 13.21 0.87 15.65
N PRO A 104 13.43 -0.44 15.93
CA PRO A 104 12.71 -1.53 15.28
C PRO A 104 11.18 -1.42 15.34
N ASP A 105 10.62 -0.97 16.46
CA ASP A 105 9.16 -0.81 16.62
C ASP A 105 8.56 0.22 15.64
N ILE A 106 9.33 1.27 15.29
CA ILE A 106 8.92 2.26 14.29
C ILE A 106 8.84 1.59 12.91
N VAL A 107 9.84 0.79 12.56
CA VAL A 107 9.89 0.04 11.29
C VAL A 107 8.72 -0.92 11.18
N ALA A 108 8.49 -1.72 12.24
CA ALA A 108 7.40 -2.69 12.29
C ALA A 108 6.03 -2.00 12.17
N THR A 109 5.82 -0.90 12.90
CA THR A 109 4.56 -0.14 12.83
C THR A 109 4.32 0.45 11.44
N CYS A 110 5.36 1.02 10.82
CA CYS A 110 5.27 1.52 9.44
C CYS A 110 4.93 0.41 8.44
N PHE A 111 5.58 -0.76 8.57
CA PHE A 111 5.30 -1.91 7.72
C PHE A 111 3.85 -2.40 7.88
N LEU A 112 3.30 -2.40 9.11
CA LEU A 112 1.91 -2.79 9.36
C LEU A 112 0.90 -1.83 8.71
N TYR A 113 1.11 -0.50 8.79
CA TYR A 113 0.25 0.45 8.06
C TYR A 113 0.24 0.16 6.55
N MET A 114 1.41 -0.08 5.95
CA MET A 114 1.50 -0.42 4.52
C MET A 114 0.80 -1.74 4.20
N THR A 115 0.98 -2.74 5.06
CA THR A 115 0.47 -4.10 4.89
C THR A 115 -1.06 -4.15 4.98
N HIS A 116 -1.63 -3.49 5.97
CA HIS A 116 -3.08 -3.37 6.07
C HIS A 116 -3.64 -2.45 4.99
N GLY A 117 -2.87 -1.47 4.51
CA GLY A 117 -3.16 -0.69 3.31
C GLY A 117 -4.36 0.24 3.45
N GLY A 118 -4.80 0.88 2.36
CA GLY A 118 -5.89 1.85 2.37
C GLY A 118 -5.44 3.26 2.76
N LEU A 119 -6.15 4.27 2.25
CA LEU A 119 -5.74 5.67 2.35
C LEU A 119 -5.52 6.14 3.80
N GLU A 120 -6.42 5.81 4.72
CA GLU A 120 -6.30 6.28 6.10
C GLU A 120 -5.09 5.66 6.84
N ASN A 121 -4.73 4.41 6.54
CA ASN A 121 -3.50 3.82 7.06
C ASN A 121 -2.26 4.51 6.50
N TYR A 122 -2.24 4.93 5.23
CA TYR A 122 -1.12 5.70 4.68
C TYR A 122 -1.03 7.10 5.28
N LYS A 123 -2.17 7.75 5.57
CA LYS A 123 -2.19 9.03 6.30
C LYS A 123 -1.64 8.86 7.71
N ASN A 124 -2.07 7.81 8.41
CA ASN A 124 -1.59 7.50 9.75
C ASN A 124 -0.12 7.06 9.76
N LEU A 125 0.36 6.37 8.72
CA LEU A 125 1.79 6.08 8.53
C LEU A 125 2.61 7.37 8.50
N LEU A 126 2.21 8.34 7.67
CA LEU A 126 2.94 9.59 7.53
C LEU A 126 2.89 10.43 8.81
N ARG A 127 1.72 10.53 9.48
CA ARG A 127 1.59 11.17 10.80
C ARG A 127 2.44 10.47 11.86
N TYR A 128 2.49 9.14 11.84
CA TYR A 128 3.27 8.35 12.78
C TYR A 128 4.77 8.60 12.61
N ILE A 129 5.26 8.68 11.36
CA ILE A 129 6.65 9.02 11.05
C ILE A 129 6.98 10.44 11.57
N LEU A 130 6.12 11.42 11.28
CA LEU A 130 6.30 12.81 11.74
C LEU A 130 6.38 12.91 13.25
N HIS A 131 5.42 12.31 13.96
CA HIS A 131 5.41 12.33 15.41
C HIS A 131 6.62 11.58 16.00
N SER A 132 6.88 10.35 15.53
CA SER A 132 7.89 9.48 16.15
C SER A 132 9.33 9.96 15.93
N LEU A 133 9.60 10.71 14.87
CA LEU A 133 10.95 11.15 14.51
C LEU A 133 11.19 12.66 14.72
N PHE A 134 10.13 13.47 14.72
CA PHE A 134 10.24 14.94 14.78
C PHE A 134 9.33 15.58 15.83
N ASP A 135 8.54 14.81 16.58
CA ASP A 135 7.56 15.29 17.55
C ASP A 135 6.54 16.28 16.94
N ILE A 136 6.22 16.07 15.65
CA ILE A 136 5.24 16.87 14.90
C ILE A 136 3.87 16.19 14.95
N GLY A 137 2.87 16.93 15.40
CA GLY A 137 1.49 16.45 15.48
C GLY A 137 1.24 15.46 16.61
N ILE A 138 0.09 14.78 16.56
CA ILE A 138 -0.33 13.78 17.56
C ILE A 138 -0.07 12.35 17.08
N ILE A 139 0.11 11.43 18.02
CA ILE A 139 0.19 9.98 17.74
C ILE A 139 -1.10 9.54 17.05
N PRO A 140 -1.04 8.99 15.82
CA PRO A 140 -2.22 8.47 15.14
C PRO A 140 -2.69 7.14 15.73
N PRO A 141 -3.94 6.71 15.46
CA PRO A 141 -4.43 5.39 15.84
C PRO A 141 -3.59 4.28 15.22
N SER A 142 -3.43 3.14 15.92
CA SER A 142 -2.74 1.95 15.41
C SER A 142 -3.23 1.51 14.02
N PRO A 143 -2.40 0.79 13.24
CA PRO A 143 -2.78 0.30 11.92
C PRO A 143 -4.13 -0.42 11.92
N ALA A 144 -5.08 0.06 11.12
CA ALA A 144 -6.41 -0.51 11.02
C ALA A 144 -6.40 -1.69 10.05
N GLU A 145 -6.91 -2.83 10.46
CA GLU A 145 -6.99 -4.01 9.58
C GLU A 145 -8.01 -3.80 8.46
N ASN A 146 -7.61 -4.07 7.22
CA ASN A 146 -8.55 -4.22 6.11
C ASN A 146 -8.66 -5.70 5.75
N PRO A 147 -9.84 -6.20 5.34
CA PRO A 147 -10.05 -7.61 5.01
C PRO A 147 -9.03 -8.13 3.98
N TRP A 148 -8.58 -9.37 4.18
CA TRP A 148 -7.59 -10.04 3.32
C TRP A 148 -8.20 -10.61 2.04
N GLN A 149 -9.46 -11.00 2.13
CA GLN A 149 -10.30 -11.46 1.04
C GLN A 149 -11.75 -11.04 1.31
N GLY A 150 -12.56 -11.04 0.27
CA GLY A 150 -13.99 -10.74 0.36
C GLY A 150 -14.58 -10.46 -1.02
N ILE A 151 -15.88 -10.22 -1.04
CA ILE A 151 -16.60 -9.81 -2.24
C ILE A 151 -16.71 -8.29 -2.24
N TYR A 152 -16.32 -7.69 -3.36
CA TYR A 152 -16.40 -6.26 -3.64
C TYR A 152 -17.51 -5.99 -4.66
N HIS A 153 -18.14 -4.82 -4.58
CA HIS A 153 -19.00 -4.30 -5.64
C HIS A 153 -18.95 -2.77 -5.67
N PRO A 154 -18.84 -2.10 -6.84
CA PRO A 154 -18.75 -0.63 -6.92
C PRO A 154 -19.99 0.11 -6.40
N LEU A 155 -21.11 -0.60 -6.24
CA LEU A 155 -22.38 -0.04 -5.75
C LEU A 155 -22.63 -0.37 -4.27
N SER A 156 -21.70 -1.04 -3.61
CA SER A 156 -21.75 -1.34 -2.19
C SER A 156 -20.76 -0.46 -1.44
N ASN A 157 -21.17 0.08 -0.29
CA ASN A 157 -20.28 0.81 0.61
C ASN A 157 -19.49 -0.12 1.54
N VAL A 158 -19.72 -1.44 1.46
CA VAL A 158 -19.08 -2.45 2.29
C VAL A 158 -18.55 -3.60 1.44
N VAL A 159 -17.50 -4.25 1.94
CA VAL A 159 -17.07 -5.55 1.43
C VAL A 159 -17.79 -6.66 2.17
N PHE A 160 -18.12 -7.74 1.47
CA PHE A 160 -18.83 -8.88 2.05
C PHE A 160 -17.85 -10.01 2.34
N ASN A 161 -17.87 -10.50 3.58
CA ASN A 161 -17.02 -11.62 3.99
C ASN A 161 -17.62 -12.99 3.67
N GLU A 162 -18.93 -13.04 3.42
CA GLU A 162 -19.71 -14.26 3.17
C GLU A 162 -20.53 -14.12 1.88
N LYS A 163 -20.58 -15.19 1.10
CA LYS A 163 -21.26 -15.24 -0.20
C LYS A 163 -22.76 -14.99 -0.07
N ASP A 164 -23.41 -15.63 0.89
CA ASP A 164 -24.86 -15.53 1.04
C ASP A 164 -25.29 -14.10 1.38
N ALA A 165 -24.53 -13.41 2.23
CA ALA A 165 -24.77 -12.00 2.54
C ALA A 165 -24.62 -11.08 1.32
N TYR A 166 -23.67 -11.39 0.43
CA TYR A 166 -23.53 -10.68 -0.83
C TYR A 166 -24.73 -10.93 -1.75
N LEU A 167 -25.12 -12.20 -1.95
CA LEU A 167 -26.24 -12.58 -2.82
C LEU A 167 -27.56 -12.00 -2.30
N ASP A 168 -27.79 -11.98 -1.00
CA ASP A 168 -28.97 -11.35 -0.37
C ASP A 168 -29.04 -9.84 -0.62
N TRP A 169 -27.88 -9.17 -0.71
CA TRP A 169 -27.81 -7.75 -1.05
C TRP A 169 -27.96 -7.54 -2.56
N TYR A 170 -27.32 -8.37 -3.37
CA TYR A 170 -27.23 -8.26 -4.83
C TYR A 170 -28.59 -8.54 -5.49
N THR A 171 -29.25 -9.63 -5.11
CA THR A 171 -30.51 -10.09 -5.71
C THR A 171 -31.72 -9.21 -5.38
N LYS A 172 -31.62 -8.36 -4.35
CA LYS A 172 -32.62 -7.31 -4.09
C LYS A 172 -32.74 -6.29 -5.21
N LYS A 173 -31.68 -6.13 -6.02
CA LYS A 173 -31.68 -5.23 -7.17
C LYS A 173 -32.19 -5.96 -8.41
N GLU A 174 -31.66 -7.14 -8.68
CA GLU A 174 -31.98 -7.90 -9.89
C GLU A 174 -31.68 -9.38 -9.68
N THR A 175 -32.54 -10.26 -10.18
CA THR A 175 -32.31 -11.71 -10.11
C THR A 175 -31.71 -12.19 -11.43
N CYS A 176 -30.47 -12.67 -11.39
CA CYS A 176 -29.78 -13.26 -12.55
C CYS A 176 -29.94 -14.78 -12.55
N ASN A 177 -30.02 -15.39 -13.74
CA ASN A 177 -30.04 -16.85 -13.90
C ASN A 177 -28.64 -17.46 -13.97
N ASP A 178 -27.67 -16.70 -14.48
CA ASP A 178 -26.27 -17.10 -14.62
C ASP A 178 -25.35 -16.15 -13.85
N TYR A 179 -24.25 -16.68 -13.31
CA TYR A 179 -23.26 -15.92 -12.55
C TYR A 179 -21.83 -16.18 -13.02
N ILE A 180 -20.98 -15.16 -12.93
CA ILE A 180 -19.54 -15.26 -13.15
C ILE A 180 -18.75 -14.76 -11.94
N GLY A 181 -17.74 -15.53 -11.54
CA GLY A 181 -16.78 -15.12 -10.52
C GLY A 181 -15.60 -14.36 -11.14
N ILE A 182 -15.26 -13.19 -10.58
CA ILE A 182 -14.06 -12.43 -10.96
C ILE A 182 -13.10 -12.47 -9.79
N LEU A 183 -11.98 -13.17 -9.95
CA LEU A 183 -10.91 -13.16 -8.95
C LEU A 183 -9.90 -12.07 -9.29
N PHE A 184 -9.67 -11.15 -8.36
CA PHE A 184 -8.68 -10.08 -8.54
C PHE A 184 -7.84 -9.85 -7.28
N ALA A 185 -6.73 -9.15 -7.43
CA ALA A 185 -5.78 -8.95 -6.34
C ALA A 185 -6.25 -7.84 -5.37
N ARG A 186 -6.17 -8.11 -4.07
CA ARG A 186 -6.53 -7.19 -2.97
C ARG A 186 -5.92 -5.79 -3.11
N HIS A 187 -4.74 -5.68 -3.71
CA HIS A 187 -4.06 -4.39 -3.88
C HIS A 187 -4.88 -3.40 -4.72
N TYR A 188 -5.69 -3.85 -5.68
CA TYR A 188 -6.56 -2.96 -6.47
C TYR A 188 -7.59 -2.26 -5.59
N LEU A 189 -8.20 -3.00 -4.65
CA LEU A 189 -9.15 -2.43 -3.69
C LEU A 189 -8.46 -1.45 -2.73
N LEU A 190 -7.33 -1.83 -2.14
CA LEU A 190 -6.62 -0.97 -1.18
C LEU A 190 -6.06 0.31 -1.77
N THR A 191 -5.79 0.31 -3.08
CA THR A 191 -5.25 1.45 -3.80
C THR A 191 -6.31 2.27 -4.51
N ASP A 192 -7.59 1.91 -4.36
CA ASP A 192 -8.72 2.55 -5.03
C ASP A 192 -8.52 2.58 -6.56
N ASN A 193 -7.96 1.49 -7.09
CA ASN A 193 -7.63 1.29 -8.49
C ASN A 193 -8.51 0.18 -9.08
N THR A 194 -9.82 0.30 -8.83
CA THR A 194 -10.83 -0.70 -9.20
C THR A 194 -11.46 -0.45 -10.56
N GLU A 195 -11.04 0.59 -11.30
CA GLU A 195 -11.76 1.08 -12.48
C GLU A 195 -11.92 0.00 -13.57
N MET A 196 -10.91 -0.86 -13.74
CA MET A 196 -11.00 -2.03 -14.64
C MET A 196 -12.00 -3.08 -14.13
N ILE A 197 -11.99 -3.35 -12.83
CA ILE A 197 -12.88 -4.32 -12.20
C ILE A 197 -14.32 -3.82 -12.28
N ASP A 198 -14.55 -2.53 -12.04
CA ASP A 198 -15.85 -1.88 -12.10
C ASP A 198 -16.43 -1.93 -13.52
N ALA A 199 -15.59 -1.70 -14.55
CA ALA A 199 -15.99 -1.85 -15.94
C ALA A 199 -16.38 -3.29 -16.28
N LEU A 200 -15.57 -4.27 -15.87
CA LEU A 200 -15.89 -5.70 -16.09
C LEU A 200 -17.20 -6.11 -15.41
N ILE A 201 -17.43 -5.66 -14.18
CA ILE A 201 -18.68 -5.91 -13.45
C ILE A 201 -19.86 -5.36 -14.26
N SER A 202 -19.79 -4.08 -14.62
CA SER A 202 -20.84 -3.40 -15.38
C SER A 202 -21.12 -4.08 -16.72
N ASP A 203 -20.10 -4.51 -17.46
CA ASP A 203 -20.26 -5.16 -18.76
C ASP A 203 -21.02 -6.50 -18.66
N PHE A 204 -20.76 -7.30 -17.62
CA PHE A 204 -21.50 -8.54 -17.37
C PHE A 204 -22.93 -8.28 -16.88
N GLU A 205 -23.11 -7.31 -15.97
CA GLU A 205 -24.44 -6.93 -15.49
C GLU A 205 -25.35 -6.46 -16.63
N GLN A 206 -24.82 -5.66 -17.57
CA GLN A 206 -25.58 -5.15 -18.73
C GLN A 206 -26.11 -6.24 -19.67
N ILE A 207 -25.47 -7.41 -19.69
CA ILE A 207 -25.93 -8.57 -20.48
C ILE A 207 -26.73 -9.57 -19.64
N GLY A 208 -27.09 -9.22 -18.40
CA GLY A 208 -27.94 -10.02 -17.52
C GLY A 208 -27.20 -11.12 -16.76
N ILE A 209 -25.86 -11.08 -16.71
CA ILE A 209 -25.04 -12.03 -15.96
C ILE A 209 -24.71 -11.44 -14.60
N GLY A 210 -25.02 -12.18 -13.52
CA GLY A 210 -24.66 -11.79 -12.16
C GLY A 210 -23.16 -11.90 -11.94
N VAL A 211 -22.56 -11.00 -11.16
CA VAL A 211 -21.10 -11.01 -10.95
C VAL A 211 -20.80 -11.24 -9.47
N ILE A 212 -19.77 -12.05 -9.18
CA ILE A 212 -19.22 -12.25 -7.84
C ILE A 212 -17.75 -11.82 -7.86
N PRO A 213 -17.44 -10.54 -7.60
CA PRO A 213 -16.08 -10.00 -7.67
C PRO A 213 -15.35 -10.25 -6.36
N VAL A 214 -14.47 -11.25 -6.34
CA VAL A 214 -13.73 -11.65 -5.15
C VAL A 214 -12.30 -11.10 -5.21
N PHE A 215 -11.94 -10.31 -4.19
CA PHE A 215 -10.54 -9.92 -4.02
C PHE A 215 -9.82 -10.87 -3.08
N THR A 216 -8.53 -11.08 -3.30
CA THR A 216 -7.69 -11.89 -2.41
C THR A 216 -6.25 -11.39 -2.35
N TYR A 217 -5.60 -11.64 -1.21
CA TYR A 217 -4.15 -11.55 -1.09
C TYR A 217 -3.52 -12.84 -1.63
N SER A 218 -2.75 -12.74 -2.72
CA SER A 218 -2.22 -13.89 -3.48
C SER A 218 -1.29 -14.82 -2.68
N VAL A 219 -0.77 -14.35 -1.54
CA VAL A 219 0.11 -15.15 -0.67
C VAL A 219 -0.71 -15.68 0.50
N LYS A 220 -0.77 -17.01 0.61
CA LYS A 220 -1.34 -17.68 1.77
C LYS A 220 -0.45 -17.43 2.99
N ASP A 221 -1.05 -16.88 4.03
CA ASP A 221 -0.44 -16.69 5.33
C ASP A 221 -1.46 -17.06 6.41
N LYS A 222 -1.20 -18.19 7.10
CA LYS A 222 -2.08 -18.71 8.14
C LYS A 222 -2.14 -17.80 9.37
N ASN A 223 -1.10 -17.01 9.63
CA ASN A 223 -1.07 -16.10 10.78
C ASN A 223 -1.89 -14.84 10.52
N LEU A 224 -1.99 -14.42 9.25
CA LEU A 224 -2.81 -13.30 8.82
C LEU A 224 -4.25 -13.71 8.48
N GLY A 225 -4.53 -15.01 8.33
CA GLY A 225 -5.83 -15.51 7.93
C GLY A 225 -6.14 -15.35 6.42
N SER A 226 -5.12 -15.12 5.59
CA SER A 226 -5.30 -15.04 4.14
C SER A 226 -5.45 -16.44 3.52
N LEU A 227 -6.46 -16.59 2.69
CA LEU A 227 -6.75 -17.84 1.96
C LEU A 227 -5.93 -17.91 0.66
N SER A 228 -5.57 -19.12 0.22
CA SER A 228 -5.04 -19.30 -1.14
C SER A 228 -6.10 -19.03 -2.19
N GLY A 229 -5.69 -18.73 -3.43
CA GLY A 229 -6.63 -18.51 -4.54
C GLY A 229 -7.64 -19.66 -4.74
N LYS A 230 -7.20 -20.91 -4.54
CA LYS A 230 -8.10 -22.08 -4.60
C LYS A 230 -9.13 -22.07 -3.47
N GLU A 231 -8.71 -21.83 -2.23
CA GLU A 231 -9.61 -21.79 -1.06
C GLU A 231 -10.61 -20.62 -1.18
N VAL A 232 -10.21 -19.51 -1.78
CA VAL A 232 -11.10 -18.39 -2.09
C VAL A 232 -12.16 -18.79 -3.10
N ILE A 233 -11.79 -19.46 -4.19
CA ILE A 233 -12.73 -19.95 -5.21
C ILE A 233 -13.69 -21.01 -4.64
N GLU A 234 -13.25 -21.85 -3.69
CA GLU A 234 -14.12 -22.84 -3.05
C GLU A 234 -15.07 -22.20 -2.03
N LYS A 235 -14.65 -21.09 -1.38
CA LYS A 235 -15.46 -20.40 -0.36
C LYS A 235 -16.56 -19.52 -0.98
N TYR A 236 -16.23 -18.75 -2.02
CA TYR A 236 -17.09 -17.72 -2.63
C TYR A 236 -17.65 -18.17 -3.98
#